data_AF-A0A194N8C3-F1
#
_entry.id   AF-A0A194N8C3-F1
#
_cell.length_a   1.000
_cell.length_b   1.000
_cell.length_c   1.000
_cell.angle_alpha   90.00
_cell.angle_beta   90.00
_cell.angle_gamma   90.00
#
_symmetry.space_group_name_H-M   'P 1'
#
loop_
_entity.id
_entity.type
_entity.pdbx_description
1 polymer ?
#
loop_
_entity_poly.entity_id
_entity_poly.type
_entity_poly.pdbx_seq_one_letter_code
_entity_poly.pdbx_strand_id
1 'polypeptide(L)'
;IKTPKKPNSALRKVAKIRLSIIRNYLAYIPGEGKSIQEHNFVLIKGGRVKDLPGIKYKIIRGSLDSTGVLNRKTSRSKYGTKKY
;
A
#
# COMPACT_ATOMS: atom_id res chain seq x y z
N ILE A 1 -5.32 -3.88 9.63
CA ILE A 1 -6.05 -4.65 8.59
C ILE A 1 -7.47 -4.10 8.54
N LYS A 2 -8.17 -4.09 7.39
CA LYS A 2 -9.54 -3.55 7.29
C LYS A 2 -10.41 -4.42 6.38
N THR A 3 -11.67 -4.63 6.77
CA THR A 3 -12.67 -5.33 5.96
C THR A 3 -13.29 -4.37 4.91
N PRO A 4 -13.55 -4.85 3.68
CA PRO A 4 -14.19 -4.06 2.63
C PRO A 4 -15.69 -3.87 2.86
N LYS A 5 -16.30 -2.97 2.09
CA LYS A 5 -17.76 -2.84 1.97
C LYS A 5 -18.33 -4.06 1.23
N LYS A 6 -19.51 -4.54 1.65
CA LYS A 6 -20.35 -5.50 0.88
C LYS A 6 -20.51 -4.97 -0.56
N PRO A 7 -20.38 -5.79 -1.62
CA PRO A 7 -20.45 -7.25 -1.70
C PRO A 7 -19.12 -7.99 -1.49
N ASN A 8 -18.00 -7.27 -1.40
CA ASN A 8 -16.68 -7.88 -1.39
C ASN A 8 -16.34 -8.43 0.01
N SER A 9 -15.57 -9.51 0.05
CA SER A 9 -14.98 -10.08 1.27
C SER A 9 -13.47 -10.26 1.07
N ALA A 10 -12.67 -9.86 2.06
CA ALA A 10 -11.22 -10.08 2.15
C ALA A 10 -10.66 -9.31 3.36
N LEU A 11 -9.45 -9.68 3.79
CA LEU A 11 -8.66 -8.86 4.70
C LEU A 11 -7.74 -7.94 3.90
N ARG A 12 -8.05 -6.64 3.87
CA ARG A 12 -7.23 -5.66 3.15
C ARG A 12 -6.10 -5.14 4.06
N LYS A 13 -4.88 -5.15 3.52
CA LYS A 13 -3.69 -4.60 4.19
C LYS A 13 -3.69 -3.08 4.05
N VAL A 14 -3.68 -2.39 5.18
CA VAL A 14 -3.74 -0.93 5.30
C VAL A 14 -2.69 -0.51 6.31
N ALA A 15 -2.03 0.63 6.06
CA ALA A 15 -1.14 1.29 7.01
C ALA A 15 -1.73 2.63 7.45
N LYS A 16 -1.54 2.97 8.72
CA LYS A 16 -1.67 4.34 9.22
C LYS A 16 -0.34 5.03 8.99
N ILE A 17 -0.36 6.18 8.34
CA ILE A 17 0.84 6.93 7.99
C ILE A 17 0.69 8.34 8.51
N ARG A 18 1.76 8.85 9.11
CA ARG A 18 1.91 10.25 9.46
C ARG A 18 2.65 10.94 8.33
N LEU A 19 2.01 11.91 7.68
CA LEU A 19 2.70 12.76 6.71
C LEU A 19 3.63 13.74 7.44
N SER A 20 4.59 14.31 6.72
CA SER A 20 5.48 15.35 7.25
C SER A 20 4.72 16.55 7.82
N ILE A 21 3.52 16.82 7.29
CA ILE A 21 2.59 17.88 7.75
C ILE A 21 1.78 17.44 9.01
N ILE A 22 2.28 16.46 9.78
CA ILE A 22 1.71 15.95 11.04
C ILE A 22 0.32 15.28 10.92
N ARG A 23 -0.36 15.39 9.77
CA ARG A 23 -1.65 14.75 9.52
C ARG A 23 -1.52 13.25 9.31
N ASN A 24 -2.46 12.53 9.92
CA ASN A 24 -2.55 11.08 9.81
C ASN A 24 -3.49 10.68 8.68
N TYR A 25 -3.05 9.76 7.84
CA TYR A 25 -3.84 9.19 6.76
C TYR A 25 -3.80 7.67 6.78
N LEU A 26 -4.85 7.05 6.24
CA LEU A 26 -4.88 5.62 5.97
C LEU A 26 -4.55 5.39 4.50
N ALA A 27 -3.54 4.55 4.26
CA ALA A 27 -3.13 4.18 2.90
C ALA A 27 -3.19 2.66 2.70
N TYR A 28 -3.64 2.28 1.51
CA TYR A 28 -3.67 0.88 1.10
C TYR A 28 -2.28 0.40 0.69
N ILE A 29 -1.93 -0.82 1.11
CA ILE A 29 -0.70 -1.49 0.70
C ILE A 29 -1.02 -2.38 -0.51
N PRO A 30 -0.52 -2.05 -1.72
CA PRO A 30 -0.78 -2.87 -2.89
C PRO A 30 0.16 -4.08 -2.95
N GLY A 31 -0.32 -5.15 -3.60
CA GLY A 31 0.44 -6.37 -3.86
C GLY A 31 0.37 -7.39 -2.73
N GLU A 32 1.09 -8.49 -2.94
CA GLU A 32 1.21 -9.58 -1.99
C GLU A 32 2.40 -9.35 -1.04
N GLY A 33 2.40 -10.01 0.12
CA GLY A 33 3.42 -9.81 1.15
C GLY A 33 3.32 -8.47 1.89
N LYS A 34 3.90 -8.38 3.10
CA LYS A 34 4.05 -7.11 3.83
C LYS A 34 5.50 -7.03 4.31
N SER A 35 6.18 -5.97 3.89
CA SER A 35 7.58 -5.71 4.26
C SER A 35 7.73 -4.39 5.04
N ILE A 36 6.62 -3.74 5.37
CA ILE A 36 6.59 -2.43 6.03
C ILE A 36 6.40 -2.68 7.52
N GLN A 37 7.36 -2.20 8.30
CA GLN A 37 7.37 -2.25 9.75
C GLN A 37 6.98 -0.89 10.34
N GLU A 38 7.00 -0.78 11.66
CA GLU A 38 6.81 0.49 12.35
C GLU A 38 8.00 1.43 12.06
N HIS A 39 7.74 2.73 11.99
CA HIS A 39 8.72 3.80 11.72
C HIS A 39 9.40 3.82 10.34
N ASN A 40 9.09 2.88 9.45
CA ASN A 40 9.56 2.95 8.05
C ASN A 40 9.08 4.21 7.33
N PHE A 41 9.96 4.80 6.53
CA PHE A 41 9.62 5.88 5.62
C PHE A 41 9.03 5.29 4.33
N VAL A 42 7.86 5.79 3.93
CA VAL A 42 7.14 5.32 2.75
C VAL A 42 6.61 6.47 1.92
N LEU A 43 6.61 6.29 0.60
CA LEU A 43 6.03 7.25 -0.33
C LEU A 43 4.57 6.86 -0.64
N ILE A 44 3.70 7.85 -0.63
CA ILE A 44 2.26 7.69 -0.89
C ILE A 44 1.91 8.35 -2.21
N LYS A 45 1.00 7.73 -2.97
CA LYS A 45 0.32 8.36 -4.10
C LYS A 45 -1.19 8.45 -3.90
N GLY A 46 -1.79 9.40 -4.61
CA GLY A 46 -3.24 9.49 -4.77
C GLY A 46 -3.79 8.23 -5.44
N GLY A 47 -4.94 7.76 -4.97
CA GLY A 47 -5.63 6.64 -5.59
C GLY A 47 -6.63 5.99 -4.66
N ARG A 48 -7.91 6.27 -4.88
CA ARG A 48 -9.00 5.66 -4.10
C ARG A 48 -9.02 4.14 -4.26
N VAL A 49 -9.25 3.44 -3.17
CA VAL A 49 -9.64 2.02 -3.19
C VAL A 49 -11.16 1.97 -3.06
N LYS A 50 -11.84 1.55 -4.13
CA LYS A 50 -13.31 1.57 -4.20
C LYS A 50 -13.95 0.76 -3.07
N ASP A 51 -13.33 -0.38 -2.73
CA ASP A 51 -13.82 -1.32 -1.72
C ASP A 51 -13.76 -0.80 -0.29
N LEU A 52 -12.85 0.13 0.01
CA LEU A 52 -12.54 0.53 1.38
C LEU A 52 -12.99 1.98 1.62
N PRO A 53 -14.01 2.23 2.45
CA PRO A 53 -14.44 3.59 2.75
C PRO A 53 -13.33 4.32 3.54
N GLY A 54 -13.08 5.57 3.13
CA GLY A 54 -12.08 6.46 3.74
C GLY A 54 -10.64 6.27 3.24
N ILE A 55 -10.35 5.28 2.41
CA ILE A 55 -8.98 5.04 1.91
C ILE A 55 -8.82 5.63 0.51
N LYS A 56 -8.23 6.82 0.48
CA LYS A 56 -8.01 7.63 -0.74
C LYS A 56 -6.59 7.51 -1.31
N TYR A 57 -5.71 6.83 -0.58
CA TYR A 57 -4.28 6.79 -0.87
C TYR A 57 -3.73 5.36 -0.96
N LYS A 58 -2.65 5.21 -1.73
CA LYS A 58 -1.93 3.94 -1.90
C LYS A 58 -0.45 4.16 -1.65
N ILE A 59 0.20 3.20 -1.02
CA ILE A 59 1.66 3.21 -0.85
C ILE A 59 2.31 2.81 -2.18
N ILE A 60 3.38 3.52 -2.55
CA ILE A 60 4.25 3.13 -3.68
C ILE A 60 5.19 2.01 -3.19
N ARG A 61 5.30 0.94 -3.98
CA ARG A 61 6.23 -0.16 -3.72
C ARG A 61 7.54 0.06 -4.48
N GLY A 62 8.65 -0.38 -3.91
CA GLY A 62 9.99 -0.22 -4.48
C GLY A 62 10.56 1.19 -4.32
N SER A 63 10.14 1.94 -3.29
CA SER A 63 10.60 3.30 -3.01
C SER A 63 10.77 3.49 -1.50
N LEU A 64 11.84 4.19 -1.08
CA LEU A 64 12.27 4.29 0.32
C LEU A 64 12.36 2.90 0.96
N ASP A 65 11.79 2.71 2.16
CA ASP A 65 11.84 1.45 2.90
C ASP A 65 10.74 0.44 2.46
N SER A 66 9.94 0.81 1.46
CA SER A 66 8.89 -0.06 0.90
C SER A 66 9.50 -0.95 -0.17
N THR A 67 9.80 -2.20 0.18
CA THR A 67 10.34 -3.17 -0.78
C THR A 67 9.31 -3.57 -1.84
N GLY A 68 9.83 -4.00 -3.00
CA GLY A 68 9.03 -4.52 -4.10
C GLY A 68 8.39 -5.87 -3.77
N VAL A 69 7.37 -6.26 -4.54
CA VAL A 69 6.73 -7.57 -4.38
C VAL A 69 7.65 -8.65 -4.94
N LEU A 70 7.95 -9.67 -4.12
CA LEU A 70 8.77 -10.82 -4.50
C LEU A 70 8.09 -11.64 -5.62
N ASN A 71 8.89 -12.25 -6.49
CA ASN A 71 8.44 -13.16 -7.56
C ASN A 71 7.38 -12.60 -8.53
N ARG A 72 7.26 -11.27 -8.63
CA ARG A 72 6.31 -10.62 -9.53
C ARG A 72 6.84 -10.63 -10.97
N LYS A 73 6.25 -11.47 -11.82
CA LYS A 73 6.63 -11.58 -13.25
C LYS A 73 5.97 -10.50 -14.14
N THR A 74 4.72 -10.14 -13.86
CA THR A 74 3.92 -9.20 -14.68
C THR A 74 3.63 -7.89 -13.94
N SER A 75 3.38 -6.80 -14.68
CA SER A 75 3.06 -5.47 -14.12
C SER A 75 4.06 -4.95 -13.07
N ARG A 76 5.34 -5.26 -13.26
CA ARG A 76 6.41 -5.06 -12.26
C ARG A 76 6.60 -3.62 -11.82
N SER A 77 6.48 -2.68 -12.75
CA SER A 77 6.59 -1.23 -12.49
C SER A 77 5.58 -0.75 -11.44
N LYS A 78 4.40 -1.36 -11.36
CA LYS A 78 3.36 -1.01 -10.37
C LYS A 78 3.70 -1.46 -8.96
N TYR A 79 4.53 -2.51 -8.82
CA TYR A 79 4.83 -3.16 -7.56
C TYR A 79 6.32 -3.09 -7.16
N GLY A 80 7.11 -2.28 -7.87
CA GLY A 80 8.51 -2.00 -7.50
C GLY A 80 9.46 -3.18 -7.69
N THR A 81 9.15 -4.11 -8.59
CA THR A 81 9.99 -5.30 -8.84
C THR A 81 10.89 -5.03 -10.05
N LYS A 82 12.20 -5.33 -9.95
CA LYS A 82 13.14 -5.19 -11.08
C LYS A 82 13.00 -6.36 -12.07
N LYS A 83 13.46 -6.16 -13.31
CA LYS A 83 13.71 -7.26 -14.25
C LYS A 83 15.08 -7.82 -13.89
N TYR A 84 15.09 -9.08 -13.47
CA TYR A 84 16.27 -9.92 -13.50
C TYR A 84 16.08 -10.91 -14.65
#